data_AF-A0A9P0MDC8-F1
#
_entry.id   AF-A0A9P0MDC8-F1
#
_cell.length_a   1.000
_cell.length_b   1.000
_cell.length_c   1.000
_cell.angle_alpha   90.00
_cell.angle_beta   90.00
_cell.angle_gamma   90.00
#
_symmetry.space_group_name_H-M   'P 1'
#
loop_
_entity.id
_entity.type
_entity.pdbx_description
1 polymer ?
#
loop_
_entity_poly.entity_id
_entity_poly.type
_entity_poly.pdbx_seq_one_letter_code
_entity_poly.pdbx_strand_id
1 'polypeptide(L)'
;MKPSQLQDHLRRCHPDKTEKDLKYFQTLKDKFQKRPTLDRMFASTSQRNDHGLQASYNISLLIAKSGKPHTIGEKLNLPAVEEVLKTVLHKPASDIIKRVPLSNNTVERRIDEMSSDIEIFLCNYLQTTHFSIQLDESTLPDNATLLLAYVRFIMNQEIYEELLFARTLITDTKGESIFHVLKDYFIKEAIPLSNITSVATDGAPAMVGRYRGLISYLKQNVTGVLAIHCVIHRQHLVRKNLSVRLHESLHLVIDAVNRIRSNALNTRFV
;
A
#
# COMPACT_ATOMS: atom_id res chain seq x y z
N MET A 1 -4.37 50.19 14.89
CA MET A 1 -4.70 51.19 15.92
C MET A 1 -4.68 52.57 15.32
N LYS A 2 -5.52 53.50 15.80
CA LYS A 2 -5.46 54.92 15.40
C LYS A 2 -4.18 55.57 15.96
N PRO A 3 -3.57 56.57 15.30
CA PRO A 3 -2.32 57.20 15.75
C PRO A 3 -2.38 57.76 17.17
N SER A 4 -3.51 58.37 17.56
CA SER A 4 -3.74 58.89 18.92
C SER A 4 -3.67 57.79 19.99
N GLN A 5 -4.27 56.63 19.71
CA GLN A 5 -4.28 55.49 20.63
C GLN A 5 -2.89 54.85 20.78
N LEU A 6 -2.07 54.89 19.73
CA LEU A 6 -0.69 54.42 19.76
C LEU A 6 0.20 55.31 20.64
N GLN A 7 -0.01 56.63 20.56
CA GLN A 7 0.74 57.60 21.36
C GLN A 7 0.36 57.51 22.85
N ASP A 8 -0.91 57.34 23.16
CA ASP A 8 -1.38 57.12 24.53
C ASP A 8 -0.89 55.79 25.09
N HIS A 9 -0.90 54.71 24.29
CA HIS A 9 -0.36 53.42 24.69
C HIS A 9 1.15 53.50 25.00
N LEU A 10 1.93 54.19 24.16
CA LEU A 10 3.36 54.40 24.41
C LEU A 10 3.60 55.17 25.72
N ARG A 11 2.84 56.23 25.97
CA ARG A 11 2.94 57.04 27.19
C ARG A 11 2.57 56.26 28.45
N ARG A 12 1.56 55.40 28.38
CA ARG A 12 1.02 54.70 29.55
C ARG A 12 1.75 53.41 29.87
N CYS A 13 2.16 52.65 28.85
CA CYS A 13 2.74 51.32 29.02
C CYS A 13 4.27 51.31 28.89
N HIS A 14 4.86 52.28 28.19
CA HIS A 14 6.31 52.37 27.95
C HIS A 14 6.82 53.81 28.13
N PRO A 15 6.65 54.40 29.33
CA PRO A 15 7.00 55.80 29.59
C PRO A 15 8.50 56.08 29.44
N ASP A 16 9.35 55.05 29.48
CA ASP A 16 10.79 55.12 29.22
C ASP A 16 11.14 55.29 27.73
N LYS A 17 10.17 55.11 26.83
CA LYS A 17 10.37 55.11 25.37
C LYS A 17 9.65 56.23 24.64
N THR A 18 8.93 57.09 25.34
CA THR A 18 8.17 58.22 24.78
C THR A 18 9.05 59.27 24.09
N GLU A 19 10.29 59.45 24.55
CA GLU A 19 11.25 60.40 23.98
C GLU A 19 12.18 59.78 22.93
N LYS A 20 11.99 58.49 22.59
CA LYS A 20 12.84 57.81 21.60
C LYS A 20 12.45 58.21 20.18
N ASP A 21 13.44 58.35 19.33
CA ASP A 21 13.26 58.76 17.94
C ASP A 21 12.77 57.59 17.06
N LEU A 22 12.32 57.92 15.85
CA LEU A 22 11.85 56.93 14.87
C LEU A 22 12.91 55.86 14.58
N LYS A 23 14.19 56.27 14.56
CA LYS A 23 15.33 55.39 14.27
C LYS A 23 15.50 54.31 15.34
N TYR A 24 15.28 54.63 16.61
CA TYR A 24 15.25 53.65 17.69
C TYR A 24 14.19 52.58 17.46
N PHE A 25 12.95 52.97 17.11
CA PHE A 25 11.87 52.01 16.86
C PHE A 25 12.07 51.18 15.60
N GLN A 26 12.64 51.77 14.54
CA GLN A 26 13.05 51.02 13.34
C GLN A 26 14.12 49.97 13.68
N THR A 27 15.13 50.36 14.47
CA THR A 27 16.17 49.43 14.92
C THR A 27 15.60 48.33 15.82
N LEU A 28 14.63 48.65 16.69
CA LEU A 28 13.96 47.70 17.56
C LEU A 28 13.11 46.70 16.75
N LYS A 29 12.40 47.18 15.73
CA LYS A 29 11.66 46.36 14.77
C LYS A 29 12.59 45.41 14.03
N ASP A 30 13.71 45.92 13.51
CA ASP A 30 14.69 45.10 12.81
C ASP A 30 15.30 44.03 13.72
N LYS A 31 15.59 44.37 14.98
CA LYS A 31 16.04 43.40 15.99
C LYS A 31 14.98 42.34 16.29
N PHE A 32 13.71 42.72 16.38
CA PHE A 32 12.60 41.79 16.58
C PHE A 32 12.40 40.87 15.37
N GLN A 33 12.48 41.39 14.15
CA GLN A 33 12.36 40.60 12.91
C GLN A 33 13.56 39.69 12.67
N LYS A 34 14.77 40.11 13.09
CA LYS A 34 15.99 39.30 13.00
C LYS A 34 16.13 38.31 14.15
N ARG A 35 15.36 38.45 15.24
CA ARG A 35 15.38 37.53 16.38
C ARG A 35 15.07 36.12 15.89
N PRO A 36 15.92 35.12 16.20
CA PRO A 36 15.64 33.76 15.81
C PRO A 36 14.41 33.28 16.58
N THR A 37 13.37 32.89 15.85
CA THR A 37 12.17 32.22 16.40
C THR A 37 12.42 30.73 16.44
N LEU A 38 11.70 30.01 17.32
CA LEU A 38 11.80 28.54 17.41
C LEU A 38 11.59 27.89 16.04
N ASP A 39 10.58 28.32 15.29
CA ASP A 39 10.31 27.82 13.93
C ASP A 39 11.50 28.00 12.99
N ARG A 40 12.20 29.16 13.04
CA ARG A 40 13.34 29.43 12.16
C ARG A 40 14.60 28.65 12.56
N MET A 41 14.75 28.32 13.85
CA MET A 41 15.83 27.47 14.33
C MET A 41 15.66 26.02 13.88
N PHE A 42 14.43 25.51 13.86
CA PHE A 42 14.14 24.14 13.44
C PHE A 42 13.86 23.98 11.94
N ALA A 43 13.56 25.05 11.21
CA ALA A 43 13.24 24.99 9.78
C ALA A 43 14.34 24.33 8.93
N SER A 44 15.62 24.64 9.19
CA SER A 44 16.75 24.08 8.42
C SER A 44 17.03 22.60 8.73
N THR A 45 16.76 22.16 9.96
CA THR A 45 16.84 20.74 10.38
C THR A 45 15.64 19.96 9.88
N SER A 46 14.45 20.58 9.87
CA SER A 46 13.20 20.02 9.36
C SER A 46 13.28 19.72 7.86
N GLN A 47 13.70 20.70 7.04
CA GLN A 47 13.88 20.50 5.59
C GLN A 47 14.94 19.45 5.24
N ARG A 48 16.02 19.32 6.02
CA ARG A 48 17.07 18.31 5.79
C ARG A 48 16.69 16.90 6.22
N ASN A 49 15.82 16.76 7.23
CA ASN A 49 15.26 15.47 7.63
C ASN A 49 14.20 14.98 6.63
N ASP A 50 13.54 15.89 5.93
CA ASP A 50 12.48 15.59 4.96
C ASP A 50 12.98 14.74 3.78
N HIS A 51 14.13 15.09 3.18
CA HIS A 51 14.70 14.32 2.07
C HIS A 51 15.16 12.92 2.46
N GLY A 52 15.71 12.75 3.67
CA GLY A 52 16.12 11.44 4.18
C GLY A 52 14.92 10.53 4.47
N LEU A 53 13.86 11.12 5.03
CA LEU A 53 12.58 10.47 5.22
C LEU A 53 11.97 10.03 3.89
N GLN A 54 11.90 10.92 2.91
CA GLN A 54 11.44 10.63 1.55
C GLN A 54 12.24 9.49 0.90
N ALA A 55 13.57 9.56 0.97
CA ALA A 55 14.44 8.52 0.42
C ALA A 55 14.13 7.14 1.03
N SER A 56 13.92 7.06 2.35
CA SER A 56 13.56 5.80 2.97
C SER A 56 12.18 5.28 2.53
N TYR A 57 11.18 6.13 2.28
CA TYR A 57 9.88 5.64 1.77
C TYR A 57 10.06 5.06 0.36
N ASN A 58 10.81 5.77 -0.49
CA ASN A 58 11.10 5.31 -1.83
C ASN A 58 11.87 3.97 -1.82
N ILE A 59 12.86 3.82 -0.93
CA ILE A 59 13.60 2.57 -0.80
C ILE A 59 12.71 1.45 -0.23
N SER A 60 11.89 1.72 0.79
CA SER A 60 10.90 0.77 1.31
C SER A 60 9.94 0.29 0.22
N LEU A 61 9.47 1.20 -0.64
CA LEU A 61 8.63 0.86 -1.78
C LEU A 61 9.35 -0.07 -2.78
N LEU A 62 10.63 0.17 -3.05
CA LEU A 62 11.45 -0.71 -3.90
C LEU A 62 11.64 -2.09 -3.27
N ILE A 63 11.84 -2.16 -1.96
CA ILE A 63 11.93 -3.43 -1.21
C ILE A 63 10.62 -4.22 -1.34
N ALA A 64 9.48 -3.56 -1.13
CA ALA A 64 8.16 -4.18 -1.27
C ALA A 64 7.91 -4.70 -2.70
N LYS A 65 8.13 -3.85 -3.72
CA LYS A 65 7.94 -4.21 -5.13
C LYS A 65 8.83 -5.36 -5.60
N SER A 66 10.00 -5.53 -4.98
CA SER A 66 10.92 -6.63 -5.30
C SER A 66 10.69 -7.90 -4.48
N GLY A 67 9.70 -7.91 -3.58
CA GLY A 67 9.38 -9.05 -2.72
C GLY A 67 10.54 -9.44 -1.80
N LYS A 68 11.35 -8.47 -1.37
CA LYS A 68 12.54 -8.73 -0.54
C LYS A 68 12.23 -8.59 0.96
N PRO A 69 12.93 -9.33 1.83
CA PRO A 69 12.78 -9.19 3.27
C PRO A 69 13.12 -7.76 3.72
N HIS A 70 12.40 -7.23 4.72
CA HIS A 70 12.60 -5.89 5.26
C HIS A 70 14.05 -5.65 5.74
N THR A 71 14.69 -6.69 6.29
CA THR A 71 16.10 -6.66 6.73
C THR A 71 17.11 -6.31 5.63
N ILE A 72 16.73 -6.35 4.34
CA ILE A 72 17.64 -5.96 3.24
C ILE A 72 18.03 -4.48 3.32
N GLY A 73 17.18 -3.63 3.93
CA GLY A 73 17.45 -2.22 4.14
C GLY A 73 18.74 -1.98 4.92
N GLU A 74 18.86 -2.62 6.07
CA GLU A 74 20.05 -2.52 6.94
C GLU A 74 21.21 -3.44 6.49
N LYS A 75 20.92 -4.63 5.96
CA LYS A 75 21.96 -5.61 5.61
C LYS A 75 22.70 -5.32 4.31
N LEU A 76 22.06 -4.64 3.36
CA LEU A 76 22.62 -4.43 2.02
C LEU A 76 22.48 -2.99 1.54
N ASN A 77 21.28 -2.39 1.62
CA ASN A 77 21.05 -1.09 1.01
C ASN A 77 21.87 0.02 1.69
N LEU A 78 21.89 0.06 3.03
CA LEU A 78 22.71 1.03 3.76
C LEU A 78 24.22 0.85 3.51
N PRO A 79 24.82 -0.35 3.62
CA PRO A 79 26.21 -0.58 3.24
C PRO A 79 26.54 -0.19 1.79
N ALA A 80 25.64 -0.49 0.85
CA ALA A 80 25.86 -0.15 -0.56
C ALA A 80 25.88 1.38 -0.77
N VAL A 81 24.95 2.11 -0.15
CA VAL A 81 24.93 3.58 -0.17
C VAL A 81 26.19 4.15 0.48
N GLU A 82 26.64 3.54 1.58
CA GLU A 82 27.89 3.92 2.25
C GLU A 82 29.10 3.83 1.33
N GLU A 83 29.23 2.71 0.63
CA GLU A 83 30.35 2.44 -0.27
C GLU A 83 30.38 3.43 -1.43
N VAL A 84 29.23 3.72 -2.04
CA VAL A 84 29.11 4.72 -3.12
C VAL A 84 29.49 6.12 -2.63
N LEU A 85 29.03 6.51 -1.44
CA LEU A 85 29.36 7.82 -0.86
C LEU A 85 30.87 7.97 -0.61
N LYS A 86 31.52 6.91 -0.12
CA LYS A 86 32.96 6.91 0.18
C LYS A 86 33.82 6.87 -1.09
N THR A 87 33.50 5.98 -2.02
CA THR A 87 34.36 5.68 -3.18
C THR A 87 34.12 6.59 -4.38
N VAL A 88 32.86 6.89 -4.70
CA VAL A 88 32.49 7.67 -5.89
C VAL A 88 32.40 9.15 -5.56
N LEU A 89 31.78 9.48 -4.44
CA LEU A 89 31.50 10.87 -4.07
C LEU A 89 32.54 11.46 -3.11
N HIS A 90 33.42 10.64 -2.54
CA HIS A 90 34.42 11.03 -1.54
C HIS A 90 33.82 11.87 -0.39
N LYS A 91 32.62 11.51 0.04
CA LYS A 91 31.87 12.20 1.12
C LYS A 91 31.77 11.32 2.37
N PRO A 92 31.79 11.92 3.57
CA PRO A 92 31.51 11.18 4.80
C PRO A 92 30.07 10.67 4.76
N ALA A 93 29.90 9.36 4.91
CA ALA A 93 28.60 8.70 4.79
C ALA A 93 27.78 8.71 6.09
N SER A 94 28.43 8.89 7.24
CA SER A 94 27.83 8.76 8.57
C SER A 94 26.58 9.62 8.75
N ASP A 95 26.62 10.86 8.25
CA ASP A 95 25.55 11.83 8.46
C ASP A 95 24.37 11.62 7.50
N ILE A 96 24.63 11.02 6.33
CA ILE A 96 23.61 10.72 5.32
C ILE A 96 22.88 9.43 5.70
N ILE A 97 23.62 8.38 6.07
CA ILE A 97 23.07 7.09 6.48
C ILE A 97 22.13 7.22 7.68
N LYS A 98 22.53 8.02 8.69
CA LYS A 98 21.71 8.27 9.88
C LYS A 98 20.38 8.96 9.55
N ARG A 99 20.26 9.64 8.42
CA ARG A 99 19.05 10.35 7.99
C ARG A 99 18.10 9.50 7.17
N VAL A 100 18.52 8.33 6.69
CA VAL A 100 17.72 7.42 5.87
C VAL A 100 17.45 6.15 6.69
N PRO A 101 16.48 6.16 7.62
CA PRO A 101 16.29 5.01 8.49
C PRO A 101 15.66 3.86 7.70
N LEU A 102 16.40 2.75 7.63
CA LEU A 102 16.05 1.54 6.88
C LEU A 102 16.20 0.27 7.75
N SER A 103 16.07 0.41 9.07
CA SER A 103 15.98 -0.74 9.96
C SER A 103 14.78 -1.61 9.56
N ASN A 104 14.82 -2.90 9.91
CA ASN A 104 13.74 -3.85 9.65
C ASN A 104 12.35 -3.27 9.98
N ASN A 105 12.18 -2.77 11.21
CA ASN A 105 10.90 -2.25 11.70
C ASN A 105 10.51 -0.92 11.02
N THR A 106 11.50 -0.13 10.58
CA THR A 106 11.21 1.10 9.85
C THR A 106 10.72 0.80 8.44
N VAL A 107 11.33 -0.19 7.77
CA VAL A 107 10.90 -0.60 6.44
C VAL A 107 9.49 -1.16 6.50
N GLU A 108 9.20 -2.04 7.45
CA GLU A 108 7.87 -2.58 7.75
C GLU A 108 6.83 -1.47 7.94
N ARG A 109 7.03 -0.59 8.94
CA ARG A 109 6.08 0.49 9.24
C ARG A 109 5.77 1.36 8.03
N ARG A 110 6.77 1.67 7.21
CA ARG A 110 6.58 2.50 6.00
C ARG A 110 5.76 1.79 4.94
N ILE A 111 5.99 0.48 4.77
CA ILE A 111 5.20 -0.33 3.85
C ILE A 111 3.75 -0.37 4.33
N ASP A 112 3.52 -0.56 5.64
CA ASP A 112 2.19 -0.56 6.23
C ASP A 112 1.48 0.80 6.06
N GLU A 113 2.18 1.90 6.30
CA GLU A 113 1.65 3.26 6.12
C GLU A 113 1.27 3.53 4.66
N MET A 114 2.15 3.17 3.70
CA MET A 114 1.84 3.31 2.28
C MET A 114 0.67 2.40 1.87
N SER A 115 0.62 1.17 2.39
CA SER A 115 -0.47 0.23 2.12
C SER A 115 -1.80 0.77 2.66
N SER A 116 -1.80 1.34 3.87
CA SER A 116 -2.99 1.93 4.48
C SER A 116 -3.49 3.14 3.69
N ASP A 117 -2.59 3.99 3.18
CA ASP A 117 -2.97 5.13 2.35
C ASP A 117 -3.65 4.69 1.05
N ILE A 118 -3.09 3.65 0.39
CA ILE A 118 -3.68 3.04 -0.80
C ILE A 118 -5.05 2.41 -0.49
N GLU A 119 -5.18 1.67 0.62
CA GLU A 119 -6.45 1.04 1.02
C GLU A 119 -7.52 2.12 1.28
N ILE A 120 -7.19 3.19 2.01
CA ILE A 120 -8.11 4.30 2.28
C ILE A 120 -8.57 4.94 0.97
N PHE A 121 -7.63 5.25 0.06
CA PHE A 121 -7.96 5.81 -1.25
C PHE A 121 -8.91 4.88 -2.02
N LEU A 122 -8.56 3.60 -2.11
CA LEU A 122 -9.34 2.61 -2.86
C LEU A 122 -10.75 2.46 -2.27
N CYS A 123 -10.88 2.28 -0.96
CA CYS A 123 -12.17 2.16 -0.29
C CYS A 123 -13.05 3.39 -0.54
N ASN A 124 -12.51 4.60 -0.36
CA ASN A 124 -13.23 5.85 -0.62
C ASN A 124 -13.69 5.94 -2.09
N TYR A 125 -12.86 5.48 -3.03
CA TYR A 125 -13.20 5.48 -4.44
C TYR A 125 -14.35 4.50 -4.76
N LEU A 126 -14.29 3.28 -4.21
CA LEU A 126 -15.29 2.23 -4.40
C LEU A 126 -16.65 2.55 -3.74
N GLN A 127 -16.67 3.43 -2.73
CA GLN A 127 -17.93 3.92 -2.14
C GLN A 127 -18.81 4.65 -3.15
N THR A 128 -18.21 5.32 -4.14
CA THR A 128 -18.91 6.20 -5.09
C THR A 128 -18.87 5.71 -6.53
N THR A 129 -18.11 4.65 -6.81
CA THR A 129 -17.86 4.16 -8.17
C THR A 129 -18.35 2.72 -8.32
N HIS A 130 -18.88 2.38 -9.50
CA HIS A 130 -19.22 1.01 -9.85
C HIS A 130 -17.98 0.21 -10.23
N PHE A 131 -17.89 -1.04 -9.80
CA PHE A 131 -16.72 -1.88 -10.04
C PHE A 131 -17.11 -3.34 -10.23
N SER A 132 -16.16 -4.12 -10.74
CA SER A 132 -16.22 -5.59 -10.79
C SER A 132 -15.29 -6.16 -9.74
N ILE A 133 -15.62 -7.31 -9.18
CA ILE A 133 -14.81 -7.97 -8.14
C ILE A 133 -14.45 -9.39 -8.58
N GLN A 134 -13.22 -9.81 -8.34
CA GLN A 134 -12.78 -11.20 -8.48
C GLN A 134 -12.45 -11.74 -7.10
N LEU A 135 -13.03 -12.90 -6.77
CA LEU A 135 -12.79 -13.60 -5.52
C LEU A 135 -12.10 -14.93 -5.80
N ASP A 136 -11.05 -15.20 -5.05
CA ASP A 136 -10.28 -16.43 -5.14
C ASP A 136 -9.86 -16.92 -3.75
N GLU A 137 -9.83 -18.24 -3.57
CA GLU A 137 -9.43 -18.87 -2.32
C GLU A 137 -8.00 -19.42 -2.46
N SER A 138 -7.12 -19.09 -1.53
CA SER A 138 -5.74 -19.61 -1.49
C SER A 138 -5.45 -20.29 -0.17
N THR A 139 -4.83 -21.47 -0.21
CA THR A 139 -4.42 -22.20 0.99
C THR A 139 -2.96 -21.90 1.34
N LEU A 140 -2.71 -21.51 2.58
CA LEU A 140 -1.38 -21.30 3.14
C LEU A 140 -0.77 -22.63 3.64
N PRO A 141 0.56 -22.72 3.83
CA PRO A 141 1.23 -23.96 4.25
C PRO A 141 0.77 -24.54 5.61
N ASP A 142 0.14 -23.74 6.46
CA ASP A 142 -0.43 -24.13 7.75
C ASP A 142 -1.90 -24.57 7.65
N ASN A 143 -2.41 -24.82 6.43
CA ASN A 143 -3.81 -25.09 6.10
C ASN A 143 -4.78 -23.92 6.40
N ALA A 144 -4.29 -22.73 6.72
CA ALA A 144 -5.14 -21.55 6.75
C ALA A 144 -5.61 -21.22 5.32
N THR A 145 -6.86 -20.80 5.17
CA THR A 145 -7.39 -20.37 3.87
C THR A 145 -7.54 -18.86 3.86
N LEU A 146 -7.07 -18.22 2.80
CA LEU A 146 -7.24 -16.80 2.52
C LEU A 146 -8.30 -16.61 1.43
N LEU A 147 -9.22 -15.69 1.67
CA LEU A 147 -10.03 -15.08 0.63
C LEU A 147 -9.29 -13.86 0.09
N LEU A 148 -8.98 -13.90 -1.20
CA LEU A 148 -8.40 -12.80 -1.95
C LEU A 148 -9.51 -12.09 -2.72
N ALA A 149 -9.57 -10.77 -2.59
CA ALA A 149 -10.50 -9.93 -3.33
C ALA A 149 -9.74 -8.92 -4.18
N TYR A 150 -9.91 -9.02 -5.50
CA TYR A 150 -9.40 -8.06 -6.46
C TYR A 150 -10.56 -7.25 -7.02
N VAL A 151 -10.37 -5.94 -7.21
CA VAL A 151 -11.37 -5.07 -7.81
C VAL A 151 -10.87 -4.52 -9.12
N ARG A 152 -11.79 -4.39 -10.07
CA ARG A 152 -11.55 -3.76 -11.37
C ARG A 152 -12.54 -2.62 -11.55
N PHE A 153 -12.03 -1.41 -11.79
CA PHE A 153 -12.82 -0.19 -11.91
C PHE A 153 -12.26 0.72 -13.00
N ILE A 154 -13.04 1.71 -13.41
CA ILE A 154 -12.65 2.69 -14.42
C ILE A 154 -12.34 4.01 -13.72
N MET A 155 -11.12 4.51 -13.88
CA MET A 155 -10.70 5.82 -13.40
C MET A 155 -10.01 6.56 -14.55
N ASN A 156 -10.36 7.83 -14.79
CA ASN A 156 -9.79 8.62 -15.88
C ASN A 156 -9.85 7.95 -17.27
N GLN A 157 -10.95 7.25 -17.57
CA GLN A 157 -11.16 6.48 -18.82
C GLN A 157 -10.22 5.27 -19.01
N GLU A 158 -9.44 4.91 -17.99
CA GLU A 158 -8.58 3.73 -17.99
C GLU A 158 -9.09 2.70 -16.99
N ILE A 159 -8.81 1.41 -17.26
CA ILE A 159 -9.17 0.31 -16.37
C ILE A 159 -8.03 0.08 -15.39
N TYR A 160 -8.36 0.11 -14.11
CA TYR A 160 -7.45 -0.22 -13.01
C TYR A 160 -7.87 -1.53 -12.37
N GLU A 161 -6.89 -2.29 -11.90
CA GLU A 161 -7.08 -3.52 -11.15
C GLU A 161 -6.20 -3.49 -9.91
N GLU A 162 -6.80 -3.68 -8.75
CA GLU A 162 -6.10 -3.59 -7.46
C GLU A 162 -6.54 -4.72 -6.52
N LEU A 163 -5.63 -5.17 -5.66
CA LEU A 163 -5.97 -6.05 -4.55
C LEU A 163 -6.70 -5.22 -3.49
N LEU A 164 -7.97 -5.53 -3.24
CA LEU A 164 -8.76 -4.88 -2.20
C LEU A 164 -8.41 -5.41 -0.82
N PHE A 165 -8.41 -6.74 -0.64
CA PHE A 165 -7.99 -7.35 0.61
C PHE A 165 -7.54 -8.79 0.43
N ALA A 166 -6.77 -9.27 1.42
CA ALA A 166 -6.51 -10.68 1.67
C ALA A 166 -6.92 -10.99 3.12
N ARG A 167 -7.94 -11.83 3.33
CA ARG A 167 -8.49 -12.12 4.67
C ARG A 167 -8.57 -13.61 4.94
N THR A 168 -8.22 -14.01 6.15
CA THR A 168 -8.34 -15.40 6.59
C THR A 168 -9.79 -15.81 6.75
N LEU A 169 -10.14 -16.98 6.21
CA LEU A 169 -11.39 -17.68 6.48
C LEU A 169 -11.21 -18.54 7.73
N ILE A 170 -11.79 -18.12 8.85
CA ILE A 170 -11.57 -18.75 10.18
C ILE A 170 -12.38 -20.04 10.34
N THR A 171 -13.57 -20.11 9.75
CA THR A 171 -14.56 -21.16 10.03
C THR A 171 -14.52 -22.29 9.01
N ASP A 172 -14.85 -21.98 7.76
CA ASP A 172 -14.92 -22.90 6.64
C ASP A 172 -14.84 -22.13 5.31
N THR A 173 -14.81 -22.87 4.20
CA THR A 173 -14.82 -22.36 2.82
C THR A 173 -16.21 -22.44 2.18
N LYS A 174 -17.28 -22.31 2.98
CA LYS A 174 -18.65 -22.33 2.44
C LYS A 174 -19.01 -20.96 1.86
N GLY A 175 -19.86 -20.95 0.83
CA GLY A 175 -20.31 -19.72 0.18
C GLY A 175 -20.91 -18.68 1.12
N GLU A 176 -21.58 -19.12 2.19
CA GLU A 176 -22.11 -18.24 3.23
C GLU A 176 -21.01 -17.55 4.03
N SER A 177 -20.00 -18.29 4.51
CA SER A 177 -18.86 -17.74 5.26
C SER A 177 -18.06 -16.76 4.40
N ILE A 178 -17.80 -17.12 3.14
CA ILE A 178 -17.11 -16.24 2.19
C ILE A 178 -17.92 -14.95 1.96
N PHE A 179 -19.24 -15.07 1.81
CA PHE A 179 -20.12 -13.91 1.63
C PHE A 179 -20.12 -13.00 2.87
N HIS A 180 -20.14 -13.57 4.09
CA HIS A 180 -20.06 -12.78 5.31
C HIS A 180 -18.73 -12.02 5.41
N VAL A 181 -17.58 -12.66 5.12
CA VAL A 181 -16.29 -11.96 5.13
C VAL A 181 -16.27 -10.78 4.15
N LEU A 182 -16.81 -10.98 2.94
CA LEU A 182 -16.95 -9.90 1.95
C LEU A 182 -17.88 -8.79 2.48
N LYS A 183 -19.06 -9.16 2.97
CA LYS A 183 -20.08 -8.22 3.44
C LYS A 183 -19.59 -7.41 4.65
N ASP A 184 -18.95 -8.06 5.62
CA ASP A 184 -18.43 -7.42 6.82
C ASP A 184 -17.33 -6.42 6.48
N TYR A 185 -16.44 -6.75 5.54
CA TYR A 185 -15.46 -5.80 5.02
C TYR A 185 -16.14 -4.58 4.40
N PHE A 186 -17.13 -4.81 3.53
CA PHE A 186 -17.85 -3.73 2.84
C PHE A 186 -18.61 -2.84 3.82
N ILE A 187 -19.23 -3.41 4.86
CA ILE A 187 -19.89 -2.65 5.93
C ILE A 187 -18.87 -1.81 6.70
N LYS A 188 -17.73 -2.41 7.06
CA LYS A 188 -16.66 -1.73 7.81
C LYS A 188 -16.10 -0.53 7.04
N GLU A 189 -15.84 -0.70 5.74
CA GLU A 189 -15.28 0.33 4.86
C GLU A 189 -16.35 1.22 4.20
N ALA A 190 -17.63 1.06 4.60
CA ALA A 190 -18.79 1.78 4.09
C ALA A 190 -19.01 1.65 2.57
N ILE A 191 -18.50 0.60 1.93
CA ILE A 191 -18.64 0.34 0.50
C ILE A 191 -20.02 -0.27 0.20
N PRO A 192 -20.89 0.37 -0.59
CA PRO A 192 -22.18 -0.19 -0.93
C PRO A 192 -22.04 -1.44 -1.81
N LEU A 193 -22.64 -2.57 -1.40
CA LEU A 193 -22.69 -3.79 -2.22
C LEU A 193 -23.34 -3.53 -3.59
N SER A 194 -24.28 -2.58 -3.68
CA SER A 194 -24.94 -2.18 -4.93
C SER A 194 -23.99 -1.67 -6.01
N ASN A 195 -22.78 -1.24 -5.65
CA ASN A 195 -21.78 -0.78 -6.61
C ASN A 195 -21.09 -1.93 -7.34
N ILE A 196 -21.27 -3.18 -6.89
CA ILE A 196 -20.75 -4.36 -7.58
C ILE A 196 -21.58 -4.63 -8.85
N THR A 197 -20.93 -4.53 -10.00
CA THR A 197 -21.53 -4.79 -11.32
C THR A 197 -21.35 -6.24 -11.76
N SER A 198 -20.20 -6.83 -11.46
CA SER A 198 -19.91 -8.22 -11.77
C SER A 198 -19.00 -8.87 -10.74
N VAL A 199 -19.12 -10.18 -10.60
CA VAL A 199 -18.29 -11.03 -9.73
C VAL A 199 -17.67 -12.15 -10.55
N ALA A 200 -16.36 -12.32 -10.46
CA ALA A 200 -15.62 -13.42 -11.06
C ALA A 200 -15.12 -14.40 -9.99
N THR A 201 -15.36 -15.70 -10.19
CA THR A 201 -14.93 -16.76 -9.26
C THR A 201 -14.39 -17.99 -10.00
N ASP A 202 -13.71 -18.88 -9.28
CA ASP A 202 -13.13 -20.15 -9.78
C ASP A 202 -14.15 -21.22 -10.18
N GLY A 203 -15.45 -20.97 -9.97
CA GLY A 203 -16.50 -21.93 -10.27
C GLY A 203 -16.68 -23.04 -9.24
N ALA A 204 -16.02 -22.97 -8.08
CA ALA A 204 -16.21 -23.94 -7.00
C ALA A 204 -17.67 -23.97 -6.52
N PRO A 205 -18.19 -25.12 -6.03
CA PRO A 205 -19.56 -25.21 -5.51
C PRO A 205 -19.88 -24.19 -4.42
N ALA A 206 -18.89 -23.82 -3.60
CA ALA A 206 -19.01 -22.76 -2.59
C ALA A 206 -19.22 -21.37 -3.20
N MET A 207 -18.70 -21.11 -4.40
CA MET A 207 -18.85 -19.83 -5.09
C MET A 207 -20.14 -19.77 -5.91
N VAL A 208 -20.39 -20.77 -6.77
CA VAL A 208 -21.48 -20.75 -7.77
C VAL A 208 -22.73 -21.54 -7.37
N GLY A 209 -22.74 -22.16 -6.19
CA GLY A 209 -23.85 -22.98 -5.72
C GLY A 209 -25.20 -22.27 -5.81
N ARG A 210 -26.21 -22.92 -6.41
CA ARG A 210 -27.53 -22.32 -6.71
C ARG A 210 -28.22 -21.70 -5.50
N TYR A 211 -28.12 -22.33 -4.34
CA TYR A 211 -28.79 -21.91 -3.12
C TYR A 211 -27.82 -21.39 -2.05
N ARG A 212 -26.69 -22.07 -1.88
CA ARG A 212 -25.69 -21.81 -0.82
C ARG A 212 -24.33 -21.34 -1.34
N GLY A 213 -24.26 -20.94 -2.61
CA GLY A 213 -23.05 -20.35 -3.17
C GLY A 213 -22.96 -18.86 -2.83
N LEU A 214 -21.74 -18.32 -2.74
CA LEU A 214 -21.50 -16.89 -2.58
C LEU A 214 -22.32 -16.05 -3.57
N ILE A 215 -22.35 -16.44 -4.84
CA ILE A 215 -23.10 -15.72 -5.88
C ILE A 215 -24.61 -15.71 -5.61
N SER A 216 -25.15 -16.78 -5.02
CA SER A 216 -26.57 -16.84 -4.62
C SER A 216 -26.87 -15.77 -3.55
N TYR A 217 -26.04 -15.68 -2.52
CA TYR A 217 -26.18 -14.67 -1.47
C TYR A 217 -25.94 -13.24 -1.98
N LEU A 218 -24.96 -13.06 -2.86
CA LEU A 218 -24.69 -11.75 -3.46
C LEU A 218 -25.88 -11.27 -4.30
N LYS A 219 -26.48 -12.15 -5.10
CA LYS A 219 -27.67 -11.82 -5.91
C LYS A 219 -28.91 -11.46 -5.10
N GLN A 220 -29.02 -11.94 -3.86
CA GLN A 220 -30.11 -11.54 -2.95
C GLN A 220 -29.95 -10.08 -2.48
N ASN A 221 -28.73 -9.55 -2.48
CA ASN A 221 -28.42 -8.18 -2.08
C ASN A 221 -28.22 -7.25 -3.30
N VAL A 222 -27.84 -7.81 -4.45
CA VAL A 222 -27.54 -7.10 -5.70
C VAL A 222 -28.18 -7.85 -6.88
N THR A 223 -29.45 -7.55 -7.17
CA THR A 223 -30.28 -8.32 -8.12
C THR A 223 -29.69 -8.41 -9.53
N GLY A 224 -28.92 -7.41 -9.96
CA GLY A 224 -28.35 -7.30 -11.30
C GLY A 224 -26.91 -7.79 -11.47
N VAL A 225 -26.28 -8.37 -10.43
CA VAL A 225 -24.85 -8.71 -10.51
C VAL A 225 -24.57 -9.80 -11.57
N LEU A 226 -23.64 -9.51 -12.48
CA LEU A 226 -23.18 -10.47 -13.48
C LEU A 226 -22.17 -11.43 -12.85
N ALA A 227 -22.46 -12.74 -12.88
CA ALA A 227 -21.54 -13.75 -12.41
C ALA A 227 -20.72 -14.32 -13.57
N ILE A 228 -19.39 -14.32 -13.43
CA ILE A 228 -18.44 -14.77 -14.43
C ILE A 228 -17.61 -15.92 -13.84
N HIS A 229 -17.48 -17.01 -14.58
CA HIS A 229 -16.55 -18.07 -14.22
C HIS A 229 -15.17 -17.74 -14.79
N CYS A 230 -14.17 -17.63 -13.91
CA CYS A 230 -12.78 -17.32 -14.21
C CYS A 230 -12.26 -18.14 -15.39
N VAL A 231 -11.76 -17.45 -16.42
CA VAL A 231 -11.31 -18.05 -17.69
C VAL A 231 -10.13 -19.01 -17.45
N ILE A 232 -9.22 -18.67 -16.55
CA ILE A 232 -8.04 -19.49 -16.22
C ILE A 232 -8.48 -20.82 -15.61
N HIS A 233 -9.43 -20.78 -14.66
CA HIS A 233 -10.01 -21.99 -14.07
C HIS A 233 -10.76 -22.83 -15.12
N ARG A 234 -11.52 -22.21 -16.01
CA ARG A 234 -12.17 -22.92 -17.13
C ARG A 234 -11.16 -23.61 -18.05
N GLN A 235 -10.07 -22.92 -18.41
CA GLN A 235 -8.99 -23.50 -19.23
C GLN A 235 -8.33 -24.68 -18.50
N HIS A 236 -8.05 -24.54 -17.21
CA HIS A 236 -7.52 -25.63 -16.39
C HIS A 236 -8.46 -26.85 -16.36
N LEU A 237 -9.78 -26.63 -16.25
CA LEU A 237 -10.78 -27.69 -16.28
C LEU A 237 -10.84 -28.39 -17.65
N VAL A 238 -10.81 -27.63 -18.75
CA VAL A 238 -10.77 -28.19 -20.11
C VAL A 238 -9.52 -29.06 -20.32
N ARG A 239 -8.38 -28.68 -19.74
CA ARG A 239 -7.13 -29.49 -19.77
C ARG A 239 -7.32 -30.91 -19.23
N LYS A 240 -8.30 -31.15 -18.36
CA LYS A 240 -8.56 -32.49 -17.80
C LYS A 240 -9.24 -33.44 -18.81
N ASN A 241 -9.87 -32.90 -19.86
CA ASN A 241 -10.62 -33.64 -20.87
C ASN A 241 -10.05 -33.43 -22.28
N LEU A 242 -8.73 -33.48 -22.42
CA LEU A 242 -8.07 -33.30 -23.72
C LEU A 242 -8.17 -34.56 -24.58
N SER A 243 -8.04 -34.39 -25.89
CA SER A 243 -7.88 -35.52 -26.80
C SER A 243 -6.62 -36.32 -26.44
N VAL A 244 -6.63 -37.63 -26.72
CA VAL A 244 -5.52 -38.54 -26.41
C VAL A 244 -4.18 -37.99 -26.90
N ARG A 245 -4.11 -37.52 -28.15
CA ARG A 245 -2.89 -36.96 -28.75
C ARG A 245 -2.34 -35.74 -27.99
N LEU A 246 -3.22 -34.84 -27.54
CA LEU A 246 -2.82 -33.64 -26.81
C LEU A 246 -2.47 -33.95 -25.36
N HIS A 247 -3.16 -34.91 -24.76
CA HIS A 247 -2.86 -35.44 -23.43
C HIS A 247 -1.45 -36.06 -23.39
N GLU A 248 -1.11 -36.94 -24.33
CA GLU A 248 0.22 -37.55 -24.46
C GLU A 248 1.33 -36.49 -24.64
N SER A 249 1.08 -35.51 -25.52
CA SER A 249 2.04 -34.42 -25.77
C SER A 249 2.31 -33.59 -24.50
N LEU A 250 1.26 -33.27 -23.73
CA LEU A 250 1.42 -32.54 -22.46
C LEU A 250 2.07 -33.40 -21.37
N HIS A 251 1.78 -34.70 -21.32
CA HIS A 251 2.42 -35.61 -20.37
C HIS A 251 3.93 -35.66 -20.57
N LEU A 252 4.41 -35.72 -21.82
CA LEU A 252 5.85 -35.64 -22.12
C LEU A 252 6.48 -34.35 -21.59
N VAL A 253 5.79 -33.20 -21.74
CA VAL A 253 6.26 -31.91 -21.22
C VAL A 253 6.27 -31.91 -19.70
N ILE A 254 5.21 -32.41 -19.06
CA ILE A 254 5.09 -32.50 -17.60
C ILE A 254 6.22 -33.39 -17.04
N ASP A 255 6.49 -34.54 -17.65
CA ASP A 255 7.55 -35.44 -17.23
C ASP A 255 8.93 -34.80 -17.38
N ALA A 256 9.17 -34.09 -18.49
CA ALA A 256 10.41 -33.33 -18.68
C ALA A 256 10.58 -32.26 -17.60
N VAL A 257 9.54 -31.47 -17.32
CA VAL A 257 9.56 -30.43 -16.28
C VAL A 257 9.76 -31.04 -14.89
N ASN A 258 9.06 -32.13 -14.57
CA ASN A 258 9.20 -32.83 -13.29
C ASN A 258 10.60 -33.40 -13.12
N ARG A 259 11.20 -33.94 -14.18
CA ARG A 259 12.57 -34.43 -14.19
C ARG A 259 13.59 -33.30 -14.04
N ILE A 260 13.35 -32.13 -14.62
CA ILE A 260 14.19 -30.94 -14.39
C ILE A 260 14.05 -30.48 -12.93
N ARG A 261 12.83 -30.38 -12.41
CA ARG A 261 12.55 -29.96 -11.02
C ARG A 261 13.15 -30.91 -9.99
N SER A 262 13.03 -32.23 -10.19
CA SER A 262 13.60 -33.22 -9.26
C SER A 262 15.13 -33.18 -9.24
N ASN A 263 15.75 -32.80 -10.35
CA ASN A 263 17.20 -32.66 -10.47
C ASN A 263 17.73 -31.25 -10.14
N ALA A 264 16.85 -30.26 -9.91
CA ALA A 264 17.26 -28.89 -9.55
C ALA A 264 17.99 -28.81 -8.20
N LEU A 265 17.84 -29.83 -7.33
CA LEU A 265 18.58 -29.96 -6.07
C LEU A 265 20.03 -30.49 -6.24
N ASN A 266 20.46 -30.87 -7.46
CA ASN A 266 21.85 -31.24 -7.74
C ASN A 266 22.76 -30.03 -8.04
N THR A 267 22.44 -28.85 -7.49
CA THR A 267 23.28 -27.65 -7.54
C THR A 267 24.22 -27.52 -6.35
N ARG A 268 24.27 -28.50 -5.44
CA ARG A 268 25.41 -28.67 -4.54
C ARG A 268 26.56 -29.29 -5.33
N PHE A 269 27.37 -28.44 -5.93
CA PHE A 269 28.75 -28.82 -6.27
C PHE A 269 29.41 -29.31 -4.97
N VAL A 270 29.85 -30.57 -4.99
CA VAL A 270 30.79 -31.14 -4.01
C VAL A 270 32.12 -30.41 -4.13
#